data_AF-A0A1E3NDC1-F1
#
_entry.id   AF-A0A1E3NDC1-F1
#
_cell.length_a   1.000
_cell.length_b   1.000
_cell.length_c   1.000
_cell.angle_alpha   90.00
_cell.angle_beta   90.00
_cell.angle_gamma   90.00
#
_symmetry.space_group_name_H-M   'P 1'
#
loop_
_entity.id
_entity.type
_entity.pdbx_description
1 polymer ?
#
loop_
_entity_poly.entity_id
_entity_poly.type
_entity_poly.pdbx_seq_one_letter_code
_entity_poly.pdbx_strand_id
1 'polypeptide(L)'
;MQADSQLKLLIRTSKAKLEFKVTKSRALSSHTIQTTVIPELRSLATIPNDSRPFERGLDILNMKLAQMVRNDRAADVWEDLIGELSVLENSLHQLVSMMEEQRELAVQRQSQQRKVRHGSTQSNLGKGWSFLGFTFTGNSQTKNGEEPGVEKPSEGPTEETHESMDRVTKVVRNVVVAQDYLSDDIKELHKLALALSKCIDKSEVLAHSPDTKEKLPADAITDLEDRIYVEIVRKLRGDDEETVVTDYMHELCDIYKIDLYSEDKYKEDVNEDDGENGDNAEGSNENQPVRPQVKKKLDDLDDLKERFEALKKS
;
A
#
# COMPACT_ATOMS: atom_id res chain seq x y z
N MET A 1 -3.78 -30.93 11.08
CA MET A 1 -5.21 -31.01 10.67
C MET A 1 -6.06 -29.81 11.13
N GLN A 2 -6.33 -29.61 12.43
CA GLN A 2 -7.23 -28.51 12.86
C GLN A 2 -6.59 -27.11 12.75
N ALA A 3 -5.26 -27.00 12.91
CA ALA A 3 -4.54 -25.75 12.69
C ALA A 3 -4.50 -25.36 11.20
N ASP A 4 -4.18 -26.32 10.33
CA ASP A 4 -4.07 -26.14 8.88
C ASP A 4 -5.39 -25.68 8.26
N SER A 5 -6.54 -26.19 8.72
CA SER A 5 -7.85 -25.74 8.24
C SER A 5 -8.19 -24.31 8.70
N GLN A 6 -7.80 -23.92 9.92
CA GLN A 6 -7.97 -22.55 10.41
C GLN A 6 -7.08 -21.54 9.68
N LEU A 7 -5.80 -21.86 9.49
CA LEU A 7 -4.85 -21.01 8.78
C LEU A 7 -5.24 -20.84 7.30
N LYS A 8 -5.63 -21.93 6.63
CA LYS A 8 -6.13 -21.89 5.25
C LYS A 8 -7.39 -21.03 5.10
N LEU A 9 -8.34 -21.15 6.04
CA LEU A 9 -9.54 -20.32 6.06
C LEU A 9 -9.21 -18.83 6.25
N LEU A 10 -8.23 -18.53 7.11
CA LEU A 10 -7.80 -17.16 7.39
C LEU A 10 -7.07 -16.52 6.20
N ILE A 11 -6.20 -17.26 5.51
CA ILE A 11 -5.57 -16.83 4.24
C ILE A 11 -6.65 -16.52 3.19
N ARG A 12 -7.56 -17.45 2.93
CA ARG A 12 -8.65 -17.28 1.94
C ARG A 12 -9.56 -16.09 2.24
N THR A 13 -9.91 -15.91 3.51
CA THR A 13 -10.79 -14.81 3.92
C THR A 13 -10.06 -13.47 3.83
N SER A 14 -8.77 -13.41 4.18
CA SER A 14 -7.94 -12.20 4.00
C SER A 14 -7.80 -11.83 2.53
N LYS A 15 -7.54 -12.81 1.65
CA LYS A 15 -7.49 -12.63 0.20
C LYS A 15 -8.81 -12.07 -0.36
N ALA A 16 -9.95 -12.71 -0.06
CA ALA A 16 -11.25 -12.22 -0.52
C ALA A 16 -11.62 -10.81 0.01
N LYS A 17 -11.11 -10.44 1.20
CA LYS A 17 -11.29 -9.09 1.74
C LYS A 17 -10.42 -8.05 1.04
N LEU A 18 -9.19 -8.41 0.69
CA LEU A 18 -8.31 -7.58 -0.15
C LEU A 18 -8.92 -7.38 -1.54
N GLU A 19 -9.36 -8.45 -2.22
CA GLU A 19 -10.00 -8.39 -3.54
C GLU A 19 -11.22 -7.44 -3.56
N PHE A 20 -12.08 -7.53 -2.53
CA PHE A 20 -13.21 -6.61 -2.34
C PHE A 20 -12.75 -5.16 -2.08
N LYS A 21 -11.72 -4.97 -1.24
CA LYS A 21 -11.17 -3.64 -0.91
C LYS A 21 -10.54 -2.96 -2.14
N VAL A 22 -9.77 -3.69 -2.95
CA VAL A 22 -9.23 -3.24 -4.24
C VAL A 22 -10.36 -2.78 -5.16
N THR A 23 -11.30 -3.68 -5.45
CA THR A 23 -12.45 -3.39 -6.34
C THR A 23 -13.21 -2.15 -5.89
N LYS A 24 -13.47 -2.03 -4.57
CA LYS A 24 -14.14 -0.86 -4.00
C LYS A 24 -13.30 0.42 -4.09
N SER A 25 -12.00 0.35 -3.83
CA SER A 25 -11.11 1.53 -3.85
C SER A 25 -10.98 2.08 -5.26
N ARG A 26 -10.67 1.23 -6.25
CA ARG A 26 -10.58 1.64 -7.67
C ARG A 26 -11.90 2.26 -8.16
N ALA A 27 -13.06 1.66 -7.82
CA ALA A 27 -14.37 2.21 -8.17
C ALA A 27 -14.65 3.58 -7.51
N LEU A 28 -14.27 3.76 -6.23
CA LEU A 28 -14.40 5.05 -5.53
C LEU A 28 -13.43 6.11 -6.06
N SER A 29 -12.21 5.72 -6.44
CA SER A 29 -11.21 6.60 -7.06
C SER A 29 -11.77 7.15 -8.39
N SER A 30 -12.16 6.27 -9.32
CA SER A 30 -12.78 6.66 -10.60
C SER A 30 -14.03 7.52 -10.43
N HIS A 31 -14.91 7.19 -9.47
CA HIS A 31 -16.08 8.02 -9.16
C HIS A 31 -15.67 9.42 -8.68
N THR A 32 -14.72 9.52 -7.76
CA THR A 32 -14.26 10.80 -7.19
C THR A 32 -13.58 11.67 -8.26
N ILE A 33 -12.82 11.08 -9.19
CA ILE A 33 -12.26 11.77 -10.35
C ILE A 33 -13.39 12.45 -11.14
N GLN A 34 -14.41 11.68 -11.54
CA GLN A 34 -15.50 12.16 -12.38
C GLN A 34 -16.44 13.16 -11.69
N THR A 35 -16.80 12.92 -10.42
CA THR A 35 -17.83 13.73 -9.74
C THR A 35 -17.29 14.90 -8.93
N THR A 36 -15.98 14.96 -8.68
CA THR A 36 -15.39 15.95 -7.76
C THR A 36 -14.15 16.60 -8.36
N VAL A 37 -13.12 15.82 -8.71
CA VAL A 37 -11.83 16.37 -9.15
C VAL A 37 -11.94 17.11 -10.49
N ILE A 38 -12.54 16.49 -11.52
CA ILE A 38 -12.70 17.12 -12.85
C ILE A 38 -13.57 18.39 -12.79
N PRO A 39 -14.74 18.40 -12.12
CA PRO A 39 -15.52 19.63 -11.90
C PRO A 39 -14.73 20.74 -11.19
N GLU A 40 -13.94 20.41 -10.17
CA GLU A 40 -13.13 21.38 -9.43
C GLU A 40 -11.97 21.92 -10.28
N LEU A 41 -11.25 21.07 -11.01
CA LEU A 41 -10.22 21.48 -11.99
C LEU A 41 -10.79 22.45 -13.04
N ARG A 42 -11.94 22.11 -13.62
CA ARG A 42 -12.62 22.97 -14.61
C ARG A 42 -13.09 24.29 -13.99
N SER A 43 -13.56 24.27 -12.75
CA SER A 43 -13.93 25.49 -12.03
C SER A 43 -12.70 26.37 -11.78
N LEU A 44 -11.57 25.78 -11.37
CA LEU A 44 -10.32 26.48 -11.11
C LEU A 44 -9.74 27.12 -12.36
N ALA A 45 -9.76 26.42 -13.49
CA ALA A 45 -9.30 26.94 -14.79
C ALA A 45 -10.05 28.19 -15.28
N THR A 46 -11.21 28.53 -14.70
CA THR A 46 -11.93 29.80 -15.00
C THR A 46 -11.54 30.98 -14.11
N ILE A 47 -10.69 30.74 -13.10
CA ILE A 47 -10.26 31.72 -12.11
C ILE A 47 -8.84 32.19 -12.47
N PRO A 48 -8.52 33.49 -12.45
CA PRO A 48 -7.15 33.97 -12.72
C PRO A 48 -6.13 33.35 -11.76
N ASN A 49 -5.04 32.78 -12.29
CA ASN A 49 -4.01 32.07 -11.53
C ASN A 49 -3.45 32.89 -10.35
N ASP A 50 -3.17 34.18 -10.60
CA ASP A 50 -2.59 35.13 -9.62
C ASP A 50 -3.55 35.50 -8.48
N SER A 51 -4.73 34.88 -8.41
CA SER A 51 -5.77 35.22 -7.45
C SER A 51 -5.79 34.24 -6.27
N ARG A 52 -5.92 34.78 -5.06
CA ARG A 52 -6.06 34.01 -3.83
C ARG A 52 -7.16 32.92 -3.84
N PRO A 53 -8.31 33.09 -4.54
CA PRO A 53 -9.27 32.00 -4.73
C PRO A 53 -8.72 30.81 -5.54
N PHE A 54 -7.87 31.06 -6.55
CA PHE A 54 -7.19 30.01 -7.31
C PHE A 54 -6.21 29.24 -6.42
N GLU A 55 -5.26 29.94 -5.79
CA GLU A 55 -4.28 29.36 -4.86
C GLU A 55 -4.96 28.45 -3.82
N ARG A 56 -5.96 28.99 -3.11
CA ARG A 56 -6.66 28.26 -2.05
C ARG A 56 -7.45 27.06 -2.58
N GLY A 57 -8.02 27.15 -3.78
CA GLY A 57 -8.74 26.03 -4.36
C GLY A 57 -7.80 24.95 -4.88
N LEU A 58 -6.62 25.32 -5.39
CA LEU A 58 -5.53 24.42 -5.74
C LEU A 58 -5.00 23.68 -4.51
N ASP A 59 -4.79 24.36 -3.38
CA ASP A 59 -4.43 23.73 -2.09
C ASP A 59 -5.45 22.65 -1.67
N ILE A 60 -6.75 22.99 -1.72
CA ILE A 60 -7.84 22.08 -1.35
C ILE A 60 -7.88 20.87 -2.30
N LEU A 61 -7.62 21.09 -3.59
CA LEU A 61 -7.57 20.03 -4.58
C LEU A 61 -6.35 19.11 -4.37
N ASN A 62 -5.17 19.68 -4.13
CA ASN A 62 -3.96 18.94 -3.79
C ASN A 62 -4.16 18.07 -2.53
N MET A 63 -4.85 18.57 -1.51
CA MET A 63 -5.21 17.76 -0.33
C MET A 63 -6.13 16.57 -0.67
N LYS A 64 -7.06 16.73 -1.62
CA LYS A 64 -7.93 15.64 -2.09
C LYS A 64 -7.15 14.62 -2.93
N LEU A 65 -6.31 15.09 -3.84
CA LEU A 65 -5.44 14.26 -4.67
C LEU A 65 -4.45 13.48 -3.82
N ALA A 66 -3.85 14.08 -2.78
CA ALA A 66 -3.00 13.37 -1.82
C ALA A 66 -3.75 12.20 -1.15
N GLN A 67 -4.99 12.41 -0.72
CA GLN A 67 -5.79 11.32 -0.16
C GLN A 67 -6.14 10.23 -1.20
N MET A 68 -6.35 10.59 -2.46
CA MET A 68 -6.55 9.64 -3.55
C MET A 68 -5.29 8.84 -3.86
N VAL A 69 -4.14 9.49 -3.97
CA VAL A 69 -2.83 8.87 -4.17
C VAL A 69 -2.52 7.86 -3.05
N ARG A 70 -2.79 8.19 -1.78
CA ARG A 70 -2.70 7.24 -0.66
C ARG A 70 -3.62 6.03 -0.82
N ASN A 71 -4.87 6.25 -1.25
CA ASN A 71 -5.85 5.17 -1.44
C ASN A 71 -5.49 4.24 -2.61
N ASP A 72 -4.95 4.79 -3.71
CA ASP A 72 -4.49 4.02 -4.86
C ASP A 72 -3.19 3.25 -4.54
N ARG A 73 -2.23 3.87 -3.84
CA ARG A 73 -1.04 3.19 -3.29
C ARG A 73 -1.39 2.02 -2.37
N ALA A 74 -2.39 2.19 -1.50
CA ALA A 74 -2.89 1.12 -0.65
C ALA A 74 -3.58 0.02 -1.46
N ALA A 75 -4.31 0.36 -2.53
CA ALA A 75 -4.94 -0.61 -3.42
C ALA A 75 -3.92 -1.45 -4.20
N ASP A 76 -2.86 -0.83 -4.73
CA ASP A 76 -1.72 -1.53 -5.34
C ASP A 76 -1.12 -2.55 -4.36
N VAL A 77 -0.83 -2.13 -3.13
CA VAL A 77 -0.27 -3.02 -2.09
C VAL A 77 -1.23 -4.17 -1.76
N TRP A 78 -2.54 -3.95 -1.80
CA TRP A 78 -3.50 -5.02 -1.64
C TRP A 78 -3.46 -6.02 -2.81
N GLU A 79 -3.23 -5.56 -4.04
CA GLU A 79 -3.02 -6.41 -5.22
C GLU A 79 -1.75 -7.26 -5.08
N ASP A 80 -0.64 -6.66 -4.66
CA ASP A 80 0.62 -7.38 -4.36
C ASP A 80 0.41 -8.45 -3.27
N LEU A 81 -0.27 -8.08 -2.16
CA LEU A 81 -0.60 -9.01 -1.07
C LEU A 81 -1.56 -10.13 -1.50
N ILE A 82 -2.46 -9.92 -2.45
CA ILE A 82 -3.31 -10.99 -3.02
C ILE A 82 -2.45 -12.03 -3.73
N GLY A 83 -1.38 -11.61 -4.42
CA GLY A 83 -0.35 -12.47 -4.99
C GLY A 83 0.36 -13.28 -3.91
N GLU A 84 0.91 -12.61 -2.91
CA GLU A 84 1.65 -13.21 -1.78
C GLU A 84 0.79 -14.23 -0.99
N LEU A 85 -0.46 -13.90 -0.67
CA LEU A 85 -1.39 -14.82 -0.03
C LEU A 85 -1.71 -16.06 -0.89
N SER A 86 -1.63 -15.93 -2.22
CA SER A 86 -1.78 -17.08 -3.13
C SER A 86 -0.56 -18.01 -3.08
N VAL A 87 0.65 -17.47 -2.85
CA VAL A 87 1.84 -18.28 -2.57
C VAL A 87 1.69 -19.02 -1.24
N LEU A 88 1.26 -18.34 -0.17
CA LEU A 88 1.02 -18.97 1.14
C LEU A 88 -0.06 -20.07 1.10
N GLU A 89 -1.13 -19.89 0.32
CA GLU A 89 -2.15 -20.94 0.20
C GLU A 89 -1.59 -22.23 -0.43
N ASN A 90 -0.69 -22.10 -1.41
CA ASN A 90 -0.04 -23.24 -2.07
C ASN A 90 1.06 -23.87 -1.19
N SER A 91 1.81 -23.04 -0.45
CA SER A 91 2.88 -23.46 0.47
C SER A 91 2.41 -23.73 1.91
N LEU A 92 1.10 -23.94 2.14
CA LEU A 92 0.52 -24.13 3.48
C LEU A 92 1.23 -25.20 4.33
N HIS A 93 1.71 -26.27 3.70
CA HIS A 93 2.42 -27.37 4.38
C HIS A 93 3.79 -26.93 4.94
N GLN A 94 4.57 -26.15 4.17
CA GLN A 94 5.81 -25.51 4.63
C GLN A 94 5.50 -24.52 5.76
N LEU A 95 4.47 -23.70 5.59
CA LEU A 95 4.06 -22.71 6.58
C LEU A 95 3.68 -23.33 7.93
N VAL A 96 2.96 -24.46 7.93
CA VAL A 96 2.65 -25.22 9.16
C VAL A 96 3.92 -25.80 9.79
N SER A 97 4.84 -26.34 8.99
CA SER A 97 6.14 -26.84 9.48
C SER A 97 6.94 -25.73 10.19
N MET A 98 7.01 -24.54 9.61
CA MET A 98 7.66 -23.37 10.21
C MET A 98 7.00 -22.95 11.54
N MET A 99 5.66 -23.01 11.63
CA MET A 99 4.96 -22.73 12.89
C MET A 99 5.26 -23.74 13.99
N GLU A 100 5.44 -25.01 13.64
CA GLU A 100 5.78 -26.07 14.59
C GLU A 100 7.23 -25.93 15.05
N GLU A 101 8.17 -25.69 14.13
CA GLU A 101 9.58 -25.44 14.42
C GLU A 101 9.79 -24.20 15.33
N GLN A 102 9.20 -23.06 14.98
CA GLN A 102 9.30 -21.85 15.81
C GLN A 102 8.64 -22.03 17.18
N ARG A 103 7.59 -22.83 17.29
CA ARG A 103 6.99 -23.19 18.58
C ARG A 103 7.94 -24.04 19.43
N GLU A 104 8.66 -24.97 18.83
CA GLU A 104 9.68 -25.76 19.54
C GLU A 104 10.87 -24.89 19.97
N LEU A 105 11.39 -24.04 19.08
CA LEU A 105 12.44 -23.08 19.38
C LEU A 105 12.04 -22.13 20.53
N ALA A 106 10.80 -21.63 20.54
CA ALA A 106 10.28 -20.80 21.63
C ALA A 106 10.24 -21.55 22.98
N VAL A 107 9.84 -22.83 22.99
CA VAL A 107 9.86 -23.67 24.20
C VAL A 107 11.30 -23.92 24.67
N GLN A 108 12.23 -24.17 23.74
CA GLN A 108 13.65 -24.33 24.05
C GLN A 108 14.25 -23.05 24.65
N ARG A 109 14.06 -21.88 24.00
CA ARG A 109 14.48 -20.56 24.49
C ARG A 109 13.95 -20.30 25.92
N GLN A 110 12.66 -20.58 26.20
CA GLN A 110 12.10 -20.45 27.56
C GLN A 110 12.72 -21.43 28.57
N SER A 111 13.01 -22.67 28.18
CA SER A 111 13.63 -23.66 29.06
C SER A 111 15.06 -23.28 29.45
N GLN A 112 15.83 -22.69 28.53
CA GLN A 112 17.19 -22.20 28.76
C GLN A 112 17.16 -20.98 29.70
N GLN A 113 16.29 -20.00 29.47
CA GLN A 113 16.13 -18.84 30.37
C GLN A 113 15.74 -19.24 31.81
N ARG A 114 14.91 -20.28 31.97
CA ARG A 114 14.59 -20.84 33.30
C ARG A 114 15.80 -21.51 33.97
N LYS A 115 16.64 -22.23 33.22
CA LYS A 115 17.89 -22.81 33.73
C LYS A 115 18.89 -21.73 34.18
N VAL A 116 19.06 -20.65 33.41
CA VAL A 116 19.93 -19.52 33.79
C VAL A 116 19.43 -18.87 35.09
N ARG A 117 18.12 -18.69 35.27
CA ARG A 117 17.51 -18.19 36.53
C ARG A 117 17.53 -19.17 37.72
N HIS A 118 17.97 -20.41 37.54
CA HIS A 118 18.22 -21.35 38.65
C HIS A 118 19.71 -21.65 38.87
N GLY A 119 20.59 -21.27 37.92
CA GLY A 119 22.05 -21.30 38.10
C GLY A 119 22.62 -20.10 38.86
N SER A 120 21.80 -19.08 39.17
CA SER A 120 22.26 -17.78 39.71
C SER A 120 21.57 -17.37 41.02
N THR A 121 21.44 -18.29 41.97
CA THR A 121 20.89 -17.98 43.31
C THR A 121 21.75 -18.54 44.44
N GLN A 122 22.98 -18.03 44.57
CA GLN A 122 23.69 -18.04 45.85
C GLN A 122 23.81 -16.60 46.38
N SER A 123 23.22 -16.39 47.56
CA SER A 123 23.41 -15.25 48.48
C SER A 123 23.51 -13.83 47.91
N ASN A 124 22.41 -13.06 48.06
CA ASN A 124 22.42 -11.99 49.05
C ASN A 124 21.00 -11.59 49.49
N LEU A 125 20.73 -11.61 50.80
CA LEU A 125 19.47 -11.14 51.37
C LEU A 125 19.46 -9.60 51.42
N GLY A 126 18.95 -8.97 50.36
CA GLY A 126 18.51 -7.57 50.38
C GLY A 126 16.99 -7.50 50.51
N LYS A 127 16.46 -6.95 51.62
CA LYS A 127 15.01 -6.80 51.83
C LYS A 127 14.42 -5.71 50.93
N GLY A 128 13.88 -6.09 49.77
CA GLY A 128 13.01 -5.25 48.95
C GLY A 128 11.53 -5.46 49.26
N TRP A 129 10.75 -4.39 49.32
CA TRP A 129 9.28 -4.44 49.46
C TRP A 129 8.62 -4.45 48.08
N SER A 130 7.46 -5.10 47.96
CA SER A 130 6.71 -5.23 46.71
C SER A 130 5.29 -4.68 46.81
N PHE A 131 4.84 -3.93 45.81
CA PHE A 131 3.45 -3.52 45.63
C PHE A 131 3.08 -3.66 44.15
N LEU A 132 2.00 -4.38 43.85
CA LEU A 132 1.44 -4.55 42.49
C LEU A 132 2.44 -4.93 41.37
N GLY A 133 3.19 -6.02 41.58
CA GLY A 133 3.79 -6.82 40.51
C GLY A 133 5.07 -6.29 39.85
N PHE A 134 5.51 -5.07 40.14
CA PHE A 134 6.81 -4.55 39.70
C PHE A 134 7.89 -4.75 40.77
N THR A 135 9.09 -5.18 40.34
CA THR A 135 10.30 -5.18 41.17
C THR A 135 11.21 -4.02 40.75
N PHE A 136 11.47 -3.08 41.67
CA PHE A 136 12.39 -1.98 41.46
C PHE A 136 13.74 -2.30 42.11
N THR A 137 14.78 -2.55 41.32
CA THR A 137 16.16 -2.64 41.80
C THR A 137 16.86 -1.32 41.51
N GLY A 138 16.93 -0.45 42.52
CA GLY A 138 17.75 0.75 42.45
C GLY A 138 19.21 0.42 42.80
N ASN A 139 20.14 0.79 41.93
CA ASN A 139 21.50 1.13 42.37
C ASN A 139 22.17 2.10 41.39
N SER A 140 22.86 3.08 41.95
CA SER A 140 23.48 4.21 41.24
C SER A 140 24.96 3.96 40.93
N GLN A 141 25.38 4.44 39.75
CA GLN A 141 26.74 4.81 39.29
C GLN A 141 27.99 4.36 40.07
N THR A 142 29.00 3.87 39.32
CA THR A 142 30.38 4.42 39.34
C THR A 142 31.12 4.14 38.02
N LYS A 143 32.21 4.89 37.77
CA LYS A 143 33.05 4.88 36.55
C LYS A 143 34.29 3.96 36.67
N ASN A 144 35.03 3.90 35.55
CA ASN A 144 36.39 3.34 35.32
C ASN A 144 36.34 1.87 34.87
N GLY A 145 37.02 1.41 33.80
CA GLY A 145 37.92 2.09 32.87
C GLY A 145 39.37 1.60 33.00
N GLU A 146 39.75 0.59 32.20
CA GLU A 146 41.12 0.27 31.73
C GLU A 146 41.07 -0.92 30.75
N GLU A 147 41.86 -0.87 29.67
CA GLU A 147 42.20 -2.03 28.83
C GLU A 147 43.35 -2.82 29.49
N PRO A 148 43.63 -4.05 29.06
CA PRO A 148 44.69 -4.18 28.05
C PRO A 148 44.41 -5.24 26.97
N GLY A 149 44.93 -4.99 25.76
CA GLY A 149 44.80 -5.90 24.63
C GLY A 149 45.72 -7.13 24.68
N VAL A 150 45.34 -8.16 23.92
CA VAL A 150 46.19 -9.30 23.52
C VAL A 150 45.94 -9.53 22.03
N GLU A 151 47.01 -9.62 21.25
CA GLU A 151 46.95 -9.80 19.79
C GLU A 151 46.69 -11.26 19.36
N LYS A 152 46.20 -11.38 18.11
CA LYS A 152 46.18 -12.54 17.19
C LYS A 152 45.01 -13.53 17.27
N PRO A 153 44.71 -14.22 16.14
CA PRO A 153 45.23 -14.04 14.77
C PRO A 153 44.18 -13.52 13.77
N SER A 154 44.66 -13.05 12.61
CA SER A 154 43.83 -12.92 11.41
C SER A 154 43.52 -14.33 10.89
N GLU A 155 42.25 -14.70 10.96
CA GLU A 155 41.67 -15.67 10.03
C GLU A 155 41.08 -14.88 8.84
N GLY A 156 41.00 -15.51 7.67
CA GLY A 156 40.61 -14.84 6.42
C GLY A 156 39.13 -14.46 6.41
N PRO A 157 38.66 -13.77 5.35
CA PRO A 157 37.23 -13.63 5.13
C PRO A 157 36.64 -15.03 4.91
N THR A 158 36.04 -15.60 5.94
CA THR A 158 34.92 -16.52 5.72
C THR A 158 33.91 -15.72 4.91
N GLU A 159 33.74 -16.09 3.65
CA GLU A 159 32.50 -15.81 2.94
C GLU A 159 31.39 -16.43 3.80
N GLU A 160 30.80 -15.61 4.67
CA GLU A 160 29.49 -15.90 5.23
C GLU A 160 28.57 -15.99 4.02
N THR A 161 28.37 -17.23 3.56
CA THR A 161 27.28 -17.56 2.66
C THR A 161 26.01 -17.21 3.40
N HIS A 162 25.55 -15.96 3.24
CA HIS A 162 24.22 -15.54 3.65
C HIS A 162 23.26 -16.58 3.08
N GLU A 163 22.71 -17.43 3.95
CA GLU A 163 21.73 -18.41 3.54
C GLU A 163 20.54 -17.61 3.00
N SER A 164 20.35 -17.67 1.68
CA SER A 164 19.36 -16.86 0.99
C SER A 164 17.99 -17.24 1.53
N MET A 165 17.38 -16.32 2.27
CA MET A 165 16.09 -16.52 2.94
C MET A 165 15.07 -17.17 2.00
N ASP A 166 14.41 -18.23 2.44
CA ASP A 166 13.52 -18.96 1.55
C ASP A 166 12.31 -18.13 1.12
N ARG A 167 11.70 -18.53 0.00
CA ARG A 167 10.58 -17.81 -0.61
C ARG A 167 9.39 -17.64 0.33
N VAL A 168 9.01 -18.66 1.12
CA VAL A 168 7.87 -18.58 2.04
C VAL A 168 8.18 -17.62 3.17
N THR A 169 9.41 -17.60 3.69
CA THR A 169 9.84 -16.60 4.67
C THR A 169 9.80 -15.17 4.10
N LYS A 170 10.22 -14.95 2.83
CA LYS A 170 10.05 -13.64 2.14
C LYS A 170 8.58 -13.24 2.01
N VAL A 171 7.70 -14.15 1.59
CA VAL A 171 6.24 -13.91 1.50
C VAL A 171 5.66 -13.56 2.87
N VAL A 172 6.02 -14.31 3.92
CA VAL A 172 5.57 -14.08 5.30
C VAL A 172 6.04 -12.71 5.83
N ARG A 173 7.30 -12.33 5.57
CA ARG A 173 7.82 -10.99 5.86
C ARG A 173 6.91 -9.92 5.25
N ASN A 174 6.62 -10.04 3.96
CA ASN A 174 5.90 -9.01 3.20
C ASN A 174 4.50 -8.78 3.77
N VAL A 175 3.77 -9.86 4.08
CA VAL A 175 2.45 -9.78 4.73
C VAL A 175 2.55 -9.16 6.14
N VAL A 176 3.53 -9.57 6.95
CA VAL A 176 3.71 -9.05 8.32
C VAL A 176 4.11 -7.58 8.33
N VAL A 177 4.98 -7.15 7.42
CA VAL A 177 5.46 -5.76 7.32
C VAL A 177 4.38 -4.85 6.74
N ALA A 178 3.66 -5.26 5.69
CA ALA A 178 2.56 -4.44 5.15
C ALA A 178 1.50 -4.14 6.21
N GLN A 179 1.21 -5.10 7.10
CA GLN A 179 0.26 -4.93 8.19
C GLN A 179 0.69 -3.91 9.26
N ASP A 180 1.99 -3.60 9.41
CA ASP A 180 2.45 -2.52 10.29
C ASP A 180 1.96 -1.15 9.82
N TYR A 181 1.82 -0.96 8.50
CA TYR A 181 1.41 0.30 7.87
C TYR A 181 -0.08 0.35 7.55
N LEU A 182 -0.68 -0.76 7.10
CA LEU A 182 -2.08 -0.80 6.63
C LEU A 182 -3.13 -0.61 7.73
N SER A 183 -2.74 -0.56 9.01
CA SER A 183 -3.64 -0.41 10.17
C SER A 183 -4.76 -1.48 10.25
N ASP A 184 -5.77 -1.29 11.09
CA ASP A 184 -6.87 -2.26 11.31
C ASP A 184 -7.94 -2.27 10.18
N ASP A 185 -7.62 -1.68 9.04
CA ASP A 185 -8.48 -1.54 7.86
C ASP A 185 -9.03 -2.86 7.32
N ILE A 186 -8.28 -3.95 7.53
CA ILE A 186 -8.63 -5.32 7.17
C ILE A 186 -8.33 -6.23 8.38
N LYS A 187 -9.33 -6.36 9.27
CA LYS A 187 -9.20 -7.13 10.53
C LYS A 187 -8.80 -8.60 10.32
N GLU A 188 -9.15 -9.17 9.17
CA GLU A 188 -8.77 -10.52 8.78
C GLU A 188 -7.27 -10.60 8.43
N LEU A 189 -6.72 -9.61 7.71
CA LEU A 189 -5.28 -9.50 7.43
C LEU A 189 -4.49 -9.29 8.72
N HIS A 190 -4.98 -8.45 9.64
CA HIS A 190 -4.35 -8.24 10.94
C HIS A 190 -4.24 -9.55 11.74
N LYS A 191 -5.34 -10.31 11.82
CA LYS A 191 -5.35 -11.65 12.45
C LYS A 191 -4.40 -12.62 11.75
N LEU A 192 -4.28 -12.55 10.43
CA LEU A 192 -3.34 -13.36 9.66
C LEU A 192 -1.90 -13.00 9.98
N ALA A 193 -1.53 -11.71 9.94
CA ALA A 193 -0.20 -11.25 10.31
C ALA A 193 0.19 -11.64 11.76
N LEU A 194 -0.76 -11.59 12.71
CA LEU A 194 -0.56 -12.09 14.09
C LEU A 194 -0.41 -13.63 14.21
N ALA A 195 -0.84 -14.39 13.21
CA ALA A 195 -0.56 -15.81 13.10
C ALA A 195 0.80 -16.05 12.43
N LEU A 196 1.07 -15.34 11.33
CA LEU A 196 2.28 -15.44 10.52
C LEU A 196 3.54 -14.91 11.24
N SER A 197 3.42 -13.93 12.13
CA SER A 197 4.51 -13.44 12.97
C SER A 197 4.98 -14.46 14.03
N LYS A 198 4.33 -15.63 14.12
CA LYS A 198 4.78 -16.79 14.90
C LYS A 198 5.55 -17.81 14.04
N CYS A 199 5.54 -17.65 12.72
CA CYS A 199 6.30 -18.47 11.78
C CYS A 199 7.74 -17.96 11.59
N ILE A 200 8.04 -16.73 11.99
CA ILE A 200 9.32 -16.06 11.75
C ILE A 200 9.76 -15.26 12.98
N ASP A 201 11.08 -15.14 13.20
CA ASP A 201 11.62 -14.08 14.04
C ASP A 201 11.71 -12.80 13.20
N LYS A 202 10.78 -11.86 13.45
CA LYS A 202 10.69 -10.60 12.67
C LYS A 202 11.98 -9.79 12.71
N SER A 203 12.78 -9.90 13.79
CA SER A 203 14.04 -9.15 13.89
C SER A 203 15.13 -9.70 12.97
N GLU A 204 15.23 -11.03 12.91
CA GLU A 204 16.17 -11.78 12.07
C GLU A 204 15.83 -11.63 10.57
N VAL A 205 14.54 -11.76 10.23
CA VAL A 205 14.04 -11.59 8.85
C VAL A 205 14.22 -10.16 8.33
N LEU A 206 14.06 -9.15 9.20
CA LEU A 206 14.31 -7.75 8.82
C LEU A 206 15.80 -7.43 8.66
N ALA A 207 16.71 -8.12 9.36
CA ALA A 207 18.15 -7.97 9.16
C ALA A 207 18.62 -8.48 7.79
N HIS A 208 17.91 -9.44 7.20
CA HIS A 208 18.16 -10.01 5.87
C HIS A 208 17.32 -9.36 4.75
N SER A 209 16.60 -8.28 5.05
CA SER A 209 15.78 -7.58 4.07
C SER A 209 16.61 -6.57 3.27
N PRO A 210 16.34 -6.37 1.96
CA PRO A 210 17.07 -5.38 1.17
C PRO A 210 16.89 -3.98 1.76
N ASP A 211 17.92 -3.14 1.66
CA ASP A 211 17.79 -1.77 2.16
C ASP A 211 16.72 -1.02 1.36
N THR A 212 15.88 -0.30 2.09
CA THR A 212 14.78 0.53 1.57
C THR A 212 15.14 2.02 1.57
N LYS A 213 16.34 2.38 2.04
CA LYS A 213 16.86 3.76 2.08
C LYS A 213 17.79 4.07 0.92
N GLU A 214 18.64 3.12 0.52
CA GLU A 214 19.40 3.27 -0.71
C GLU A 214 18.48 3.08 -1.92
N LYS A 215 18.57 4.02 -2.89
CA LYS A 215 17.91 3.89 -4.19
C LYS A 215 18.65 2.85 -5.04
N LEU A 216 18.59 1.58 -4.63
CA LEU A 216 19.03 0.47 -5.44
C LEU A 216 18.23 0.49 -6.75
N PRO A 217 18.89 0.39 -7.92
CA PRO A 217 18.15 0.30 -9.19
C PRO A 217 17.29 -0.97 -9.17
N ALA A 218 16.09 -0.90 -9.73
CA ALA A 218 15.11 -2.00 -9.67
C ALA A 218 15.64 -3.34 -10.24
N ASP A 219 16.65 -3.26 -11.11
CA ASP A 219 17.32 -4.42 -11.73
C ASP A 219 18.39 -5.07 -10.85
N ALA A 220 18.79 -4.45 -9.74
CA ALA A 220 19.73 -5.04 -8.77
C ALA A 220 19.06 -6.07 -7.83
N ILE A 221 17.73 -6.04 -7.70
CA ILE A 221 16.97 -6.99 -6.90
C ILE A 221 16.38 -8.04 -7.84
N THR A 222 17.02 -9.20 -7.93
CA THR A 222 16.59 -10.31 -8.79
C THR A 222 15.28 -10.97 -8.34
N ASP A 223 15.03 -10.94 -7.03
CA ASP A 223 13.98 -11.74 -6.39
C ASP A 223 12.66 -10.96 -6.32
N LEU A 224 11.60 -11.57 -6.84
CA LEU A 224 10.28 -10.93 -6.94
C LEU A 224 9.74 -10.52 -5.56
N GLU A 225 9.86 -11.39 -4.57
CA GLU A 225 9.39 -11.14 -3.21
C GLU A 225 10.21 -10.02 -2.51
N ASP A 226 11.47 -9.79 -2.89
CA ASP A 226 12.24 -8.65 -2.38
C ASP A 226 11.89 -7.34 -3.10
N ARG A 227 11.54 -7.39 -4.39
CA ARG A 227 10.98 -6.25 -5.11
C ARG A 227 9.61 -5.84 -4.54
N ILE A 228 8.74 -6.81 -4.26
CA ILE A 228 7.44 -6.59 -3.60
C ILE A 228 7.64 -5.95 -2.22
N TYR A 229 8.60 -6.42 -1.42
CA TYR A 229 8.93 -5.81 -0.13
C TYR A 229 9.30 -4.32 -0.25
N VAL A 230 10.20 -3.98 -1.18
CA VAL A 230 10.64 -2.59 -1.40
C VAL A 230 9.47 -1.71 -1.84
N GLU A 231 8.64 -2.19 -2.77
CA GLU A 231 7.45 -1.45 -3.23
C GLU A 231 6.39 -1.28 -2.14
N ILE A 232 6.13 -2.30 -1.32
CA ILE A 232 5.27 -2.19 -0.13
C ILE A 232 5.77 -1.08 0.80
N VAL A 233 7.06 -1.08 1.14
CA VAL A 233 7.63 -0.07 2.05
C VAL A 233 7.59 1.33 1.41
N ARG A 234 7.93 1.48 0.13
CA ARG A 234 7.90 2.76 -0.58
C ARG A 234 6.49 3.33 -0.67
N LYS A 235 5.53 2.53 -1.17
CA LYS A 235 4.14 2.97 -1.39
C LYS A 235 3.47 3.36 -0.07
N LEU A 236 3.70 2.63 1.02
CA LEU A 236 3.05 2.85 2.31
C LEU A 236 3.73 3.90 3.20
N ARG A 237 5.02 4.22 3.00
CA ARG A 237 5.65 5.35 3.69
C ARG A 237 5.20 6.71 3.16
N GLY A 238 5.00 6.82 1.84
CA GLY A 238 4.57 8.08 1.23
C GLY A 238 5.68 9.13 1.08
N ASP A 239 6.95 8.74 1.17
CA ASP A 239 8.11 9.67 1.13
C ASP A 239 8.18 10.50 -0.18
N ASP A 240 7.53 10.03 -1.25
CA ASP A 240 7.42 10.64 -2.58
C ASP A 240 5.98 11.12 -2.92
N GLU A 241 5.11 11.31 -1.93
CA GLU A 241 3.69 11.65 -2.13
C GLU A 241 3.48 12.97 -2.87
N GLU A 242 4.19 14.04 -2.48
CA GLU A 242 4.02 15.38 -3.06
C GLU A 242 4.29 15.39 -4.58
N THR A 243 5.39 14.76 -5.01
CA THR A 243 5.72 14.60 -6.43
C THR A 243 4.63 13.83 -7.17
N VAL A 244 4.20 12.69 -6.63
CA VAL A 244 3.16 11.87 -7.28
C VAL A 244 1.81 12.59 -7.33
N VAL A 245 1.47 13.45 -6.36
CA VAL A 245 0.26 14.30 -6.43
C VAL A 245 0.36 15.32 -7.57
N THR A 246 1.52 15.94 -7.75
CA THR A 246 1.78 16.85 -8.88
C THR A 246 1.66 16.12 -10.21
N ASP A 247 2.29 14.95 -10.35
CA ASP A 247 2.21 14.12 -11.56
C ASP A 247 0.75 13.72 -11.87
N TYR A 248 0.00 13.24 -10.86
CA TYR A 248 -1.41 12.85 -11.00
C TYR A 248 -2.31 14.03 -11.41
N MET A 249 -2.02 15.25 -10.94
CA MET A 249 -2.74 16.45 -11.37
C MET A 249 -2.45 16.80 -12.82
N HIS A 250 -1.18 16.73 -13.25
CA HIS A 250 -0.80 16.94 -14.65
C HIS A 250 -1.42 15.88 -15.59
N GLU A 251 -1.36 14.60 -15.22
CA GLU A 251 -2.00 13.51 -15.98
C GLU A 251 -3.51 13.74 -16.15
N LEU A 252 -4.22 14.14 -15.09
CA LEU A 252 -5.65 14.46 -15.17
C LEU A 252 -5.93 15.68 -16.06
N CYS A 253 -5.13 16.74 -15.95
CA CYS A 253 -5.23 17.90 -16.84
C CYS A 253 -5.02 17.53 -18.32
N ASP A 254 -4.08 16.64 -18.61
CA ASP A 254 -3.73 16.23 -19.97
C ASP A 254 -4.75 15.24 -20.57
N ILE A 255 -5.23 14.27 -19.77
CA ILE A 255 -6.29 13.31 -20.16
C ILE A 255 -7.62 14.02 -20.43
N TYR A 256 -8.00 14.98 -19.59
CA TYR A 256 -9.29 15.67 -19.69
C TYR A 256 -9.22 17.04 -20.39
N LYS A 257 -8.08 17.38 -20.98
CA LYS A 257 -7.82 18.61 -21.75
C LYS A 257 -8.21 19.88 -20.97
N ILE A 258 -7.75 19.96 -19.73
CA ILE A 258 -8.00 21.09 -18.81
C ILE A 258 -6.75 21.96 -18.75
N ASP A 259 -6.82 23.14 -19.37
CA ASP A 259 -5.79 24.16 -19.26
C ASP A 259 -5.93 24.90 -17.91
N LEU A 260 -5.39 24.28 -16.84
CA LEU A 260 -5.51 24.78 -15.47
C LEU A 260 -4.83 26.13 -15.26
N TYR A 261 -3.79 26.43 -16.03
CA TYR A 261 -2.95 27.63 -15.88
C TYR A 261 -3.16 28.66 -17.00
N SER A 262 -4.18 28.52 -17.85
CA SER A 262 -4.44 29.42 -18.98
C SER A 262 -3.19 29.65 -19.87
N GLU A 263 -2.43 28.58 -20.12
CA GLU A 263 -1.22 28.59 -20.95
C GLU A 263 -1.52 28.38 -22.44
N ASP A 264 -2.80 28.33 -22.81
CA ASP A 264 -3.34 28.12 -24.15
C ASP A 264 -3.03 26.74 -24.75
N LYS A 265 -2.57 25.79 -23.91
CA LYS A 265 -2.04 24.44 -24.25
C LYS A 265 -2.96 23.59 -25.16
N TYR A 266 -4.26 23.86 -25.18
CA TYR A 266 -5.27 23.10 -25.94
C TYR A 266 -6.07 23.92 -26.95
N LYS A 267 -5.67 25.16 -27.28
CA LYS A 267 -6.42 26.00 -28.23
C LYS A 267 -6.36 25.54 -29.68
N GLU A 268 -5.37 24.72 -30.05
CA GLU A 268 -5.17 24.23 -31.43
C GLU A 268 -6.01 22.98 -31.74
N ASP A 269 -6.37 22.16 -30.74
CA ASP A 269 -7.17 20.92 -30.88
C ASP A 269 -8.68 21.16 -31.21
N VAL A 270 -9.10 22.42 -31.46
CA VAL A 270 -10.51 22.81 -31.65
C VAL A 270 -10.84 23.21 -33.09
N ASN A 271 -9.83 23.33 -33.97
CA ASN A 271 -9.99 23.81 -35.35
C ASN A 271 -9.72 22.72 -36.42
N GLU A 272 -10.48 21.61 -36.38
CA GLU A 272 -10.57 20.64 -37.50
C GLU A 272 -12.04 20.39 -37.90
N ASP A 273 -12.70 21.39 -38.49
CA ASP A 273 -13.66 21.22 -39.61
C ASP A 273 -14.00 22.58 -40.26
N ASP A 274 -13.08 23.16 -41.03
CA ASP A 274 -13.36 24.35 -41.85
C ASP A 274 -12.55 24.32 -43.18
N GLY A 275 -13.28 24.29 -44.31
CA GLY A 275 -12.76 24.17 -45.70
C GLY A 275 -12.99 22.76 -46.31
N GLU A 276 -13.41 22.57 -47.57
CA GLU A 276 -13.73 23.44 -48.73
C GLU A 276 -14.65 22.59 -49.68
N ASN A 277 -15.45 23.07 -50.65
CA ASN A 277 -15.80 24.39 -51.21
C ASN A 277 -17.12 24.23 -52.04
N GLY A 278 -17.77 25.31 -52.50
CA GLY A 278 -18.79 25.21 -53.57
C GLY A 278 -19.82 26.34 -53.69
N ASP A 279 -19.55 27.34 -54.54
CA ASP A 279 -20.51 28.37 -54.97
C ASP A 279 -21.79 27.78 -55.60
N ASN A 280 -22.97 28.38 -55.33
CA ASN A 280 -23.82 29.03 -56.35
C ASN A 280 -25.17 29.60 -55.83
N ALA A 281 -25.49 30.81 -56.30
CA ALA A 281 -26.81 31.38 -56.61
C ALA A 281 -27.92 31.60 -55.53
N GLU A 282 -28.18 32.89 -55.28
CA GLU A 282 -29.47 33.61 -55.13
C GLU A 282 -30.77 32.87 -54.68
N GLY A 283 -31.48 33.45 -53.68
CA GLY A 283 -32.96 33.47 -53.71
C GLY A 283 -33.76 33.29 -52.40
N SER A 284 -34.11 34.42 -51.76
CA SER A 284 -35.43 34.69 -51.12
C SER A 284 -36.10 33.72 -50.11
N ASN A 285 -36.05 34.16 -48.84
CA ASN A 285 -37.22 34.44 -47.95
C ASN A 285 -37.96 33.32 -47.14
N GLU A 286 -38.39 33.73 -45.94
CA GLU A 286 -39.43 33.19 -45.03
C GLU A 286 -39.29 31.86 -44.22
N ASN A 287 -39.18 32.05 -42.89
CA ASN A 287 -39.89 31.35 -41.80
C ASN A 287 -40.18 29.82 -41.87
N GLN A 288 -39.30 28.99 -41.28
CA GLN A 288 -39.59 28.15 -40.09
C GLN A 288 -38.43 27.16 -39.80
N PRO A 289 -38.10 26.88 -38.52
CA PRO A 289 -37.08 25.88 -38.18
C PRO A 289 -37.64 24.46 -38.21
N VAL A 290 -37.49 23.77 -39.35
CA VAL A 290 -37.72 22.31 -39.43
C VAL A 290 -36.57 21.59 -38.72
N ARG A 291 -36.87 20.99 -37.57
CA ARG A 291 -35.89 20.21 -36.77
C ARG A 291 -35.37 18.99 -37.55
N PRO A 292 -34.05 18.81 -37.71
CA PRO A 292 -33.49 17.50 -38.01
C PRO A 292 -33.77 16.56 -36.83
N GLN A 293 -34.33 15.38 -37.12
CA GLN A 293 -34.54 14.36 -36.09
C GLN A 293 -33.20 13.71 -35.70
N VAL A 294 -32.53 14.29 -34.71
CA VAL A 294 -31.50 13.55 -33.97
C VAL A 294 -32.21 12.41 -33.24
N LYS A 295 -31.95 11.17 -33.66
CA LYS A 295 -32.33 9.98 -32.89
C LYS A 295 -31.64 10.09 -31.54
N LYS A 296 -32.40 10.41 -30.48
CA LYS A 296 -31.95 10.21 -29.11
C LYS A 296 -31.50 8.75 -28.98
N LYS A 297 -30.20 8.53 -28.71
CA LYS A 297 -29.83 7.39 -27.88
C LYS A 297 -30.53 7.64 -26.54
N LEU A 298 -31.44 6.75 -26.18
CA LEU A 298 -31.99 6.72 -24.82
C LEU A 298 -30.85 6.34 -23.88
N ASP A 299 -30.85 6.94 -22.69
CA ASP A 299 -29.76 6.83 -21.73
C ASP A 299 -29.58 5.38 -21.26
N ASP A 300 -28.35 4.88 -21.34
CA ASP A 300 -27.97 3.54 -20.83
C ASP A 300 -28.31 3.35 -19.32
N LEU A 301 -28.54 4.46 -18.61
CA LEU A 301 -29.00 4.51 -17.22
C LEU A 301 -30.47 4.09 -17.03
N ASP A 302 -31.36 4.41 -17.96
CA ASP A 302 -32.77 4.02 -17.87
C ASP A 302 -32.95 2.52 -18.20
N ASP A 303 -32.21 2.01 -19.18
CA ASP A 303 -32.11 0.58 -19.50
C ASP A 303 -31.57 -0.23 -18.29
N LEU A 304 -30.57 0.30 -17.59
CA LEU A 304 -30.03 -0.34 -16.38
C LEU A 304 -31.05 -0.36 -15.23
N LYS A 305 -31.86 0.69 -15.11
CA LYS A 305 -32.90 0.85 -14.08
C LYS A 305 -34.10 -0.06 -14.33
N GLU A 306 -34.55 -0.20 -15.57
CA GLU A 306 -35.63 -1.12 -15.94
C GLU A 306 -35.22 -2.58 -15.71
N ARG A 307 -33.97 -2.94 -16.04
CA ARG A 307 -33.41 -4.28 -15.73
C ARG A 307 -33.33 -4.56 -14.22
N PHE A 308 -33.10 -3.53 -13.39
CA PHE A 308 -33.10 -3.67 -11.93
C PHE A 308 -34.51 -3.84 -11.33
N GLU A 309 -35.50 -3.14 -11.88
CA GLU A 309 -36.92 -3.30 -11.52
C GLU A 309 -37.47 -4.68 -11.94
N ALA A 310 -37.06 -5.21 -13.10
CA ALA A 310 -37.43 -6.55 -13.55
C ALA A 310 -36.90 -7.64 -12.60
N LEU A 311 -35.67 -7.50 -12.10
CA LEU A 311 -35.06 -8.47 -11.19
C LEU A 311 -35.73 -8.51 -9.80
N LYS A 312 -36.39 -7.41 -9.39
CA LYS A 312 -37.15 -7.30 -8.13
C LYS A 312 -38.53 -7.96 -8.15
N LYS A 313 -39.02 -8.38 -9.32
CA LYS A 313 -40.32 -9.04 -9.50
C LYS A 313 -40.19 -10.56 -9.73
N SER A 314 -38.99 -11.10 -9.55
CA SER A 314 -38.68 -12.53 -9.50
C SER A 314 -38.70 -13.07 -8.07
#